data_AF-A0A433ZVC8-F1
#
_entry.id   AF-A0A433ZVC8-F1
#
_cell.length_a   1.000
_cell.length_b   1.000
_cell.length_c   1.000
_cell.angle_alpha   90.00
_cell.angle_beta   90.00
_cell.angle_gamma   90.00
#
_symmetry.space_group_name_H-M   'P 1'
#
loop_
_entity.id
_entity.type
_entity.pdbx_description
1 polymer ?
#
loop_
_entity_poly.entity_id
_entity_poly.type
_entity_poly.pdbx_seq_one_letter_code
_entity_poly.pdbx_strand_id
1 'polypeptide(L)'
;MSTVSFADENKYLLTDVEQAADPILVIGKLKEGAPHSTVEMDKPANVNSDHGVAVKYYGLLLQYYPAPSVIIKYADSKLLMLREVRVRNHDMNKFINSDLISMLPYYKSAFDVNNEVNMLSASESKALVDKINCIESFINGNDKKTFNCDLN
;
A
#
# COMPACT_ATOMS: atom_id res chain seq x y z
N MET A 1 -3.30 -16.95 32.62
CA MET A 1 -2.39 -16.07 31.87
C MET A 1 -1.75 -16.92 30.80
N SER A 2 -2.25 -16.83 29.56
CA SER A 2 -1.68 -17.58 28.44
C SER A 2 -0.54 -16.78 27.84
N THR A 3 0.67 -17.31 27.96
CA THR A 3 1.84 -16.83 27.23
C THR A 3 1.65 -17.20 25.75
N VAL A 4 1.35 -16.21 24.91
CA VAL A 4 1.42 -16.38 23.46
C VAL A 4 2.90 -16.55 23.10
N SER A 5 3.22 -17.64 22.43
CA SER A 5 4.57 -17.94 21.95
C SER A 5 4.90 -17.03 20.77
N PHE A 6 6.12 -16.49 20.68
CA PHE A 6 6.61 -15.76 19.48
C PHE A 6 6.47 -16.56 18.17
N ALA A 7 6.33 -17.89 18.24
CA ALA A 7 6.05 -18.74 17.07
C ALA A 7 4.60 -18.65 16.58
N ASP A 8 3.64 -18.30 17.44
CA ASP A 8 2.23 -18.10 17.08
C ASP A 8 1.97 -16.72 16.46
N GLU A 9 2.82 -15.71 16.76
CA GLU A 9 2.68 -14.35 16.24
C GLU A 9 2.94 -14.26 14.73
N ASN A 10 3.80 -15.14 14.19
CA ASN A 10 4.16 -15.16 12.76
C ASN A 10 3.06 -15.70 11.84
N LYS A 11 2.07 -16.43 12.37
CA LYS A 11 0.99 -17.00 11.54
C LYS A 11 0.12 -15.90 10.92
N TYR A 12 0.03 -14.74 11.58
CA TYR A 12 -0.85 -13.64 11.18
C TYR A 12 -0.14 -12.63 10.27
N LEU A 13 1.15 -12.82 10.03
CA LEU A 13 1.94 -11.91 9.23
C LEU A 13 1.78 -12.19 7.73
N LEU A 14 1.88 -11.15 6.92
CA LEU A 14 2.27 -11.34 5.53
C LEU A 14 3.74 -11.74 5.50
N THR A 15 4.07 -12.81 4.79
CA THR A 15 5.45 -13.28 4.65
C THR A 15 6.25 -12.44 3.66
N ASP A 16 5.55 -11.69 2.80
CA ASP A 16 6.12 -10.75 1.84
C ASP A 16 5.17 -9.57 1.61
N VAL A 17 5.70 -8.42 1.20
CA VAL A 17 4.90 -7.21 1.00
C VAL A 17 4.00 -7.34 -0.24
N GLU A 18 4.44 -8.12 -1.22
CA GLU A 18 3.74 -8.47 -2.46
C GLU A 18 2.38 -9.13 -2.17
N GLN A 19 2.26 -9.83 -1.05
CA GLN A 19 1.01 -10.43 -0.61
C GLN A 19 -0.07 -9.39 -0.26
N ALA A 20 0.31 -8.14 0.04
CA ALA A 20 -0.65 -7.08 0.31
C ALA A 20 -1.46 -6.67 -0.93
N ALA A 21 -1.06 -7.11 -2.13
CA ALA A 21 -1.82 -6.96 -3.37
C ALA A 21 -2.94 -8.01 -3.52
N ASP A 22 -3.00 -9.04 -2.66
CA ASP A 22 -4.08 -10.04 -2.64
C ASP A 22 -5.08 -9.74 -1.51
N PRO A 23 -6.28 -9.23 -1.82
CA PRO A 23 -7.26 -8.86 -0.80
C PRO A 23 -7.78 -10.06 -0.01
N ILE A 24 -7.87 -11.25 -0.61
CA ILE A 24 -8.39 -12.44 0.07
C ILE A 24 -7.44 -12.85 1.19
N LEU A 25 -6.14 -12.85 0.89
CA LEU A 25 -5.11 -13.15 1.86
C LEU A 25 -5.09 -12.11 2.99
N VAL A 26 -5.13 -10.82 2.64
CA VAL A 26 -5.15 -9.72 3.62
C VAL A 26 -6.37 -9.81 4.54
N ILE A 27 -7.57 -9.99 3.98
CA ILE A 27 -8.81 -10.14 4.77
C ILE A 27 -8.70 -11.34 5.70
N GLY A 28 -8.15 -12.46 5.22
CA GLY A 28 -7.87 -13.64 6.04
C GLY A 28 -7.00 -13.30 7.24
N LYS A 29 -5.86 -12.63 7.03
CA LYS A 29 -4.95 -12.23 8.12
C LYS A 29 -5.58 -11.28 9.12
N LEU A 30 -6.33 -10.28 8.65
CA LEU A 30 -7.03 -9.33 9.52
C LEU A 30 -8.11 -10.03 10.37
N LYS A 31 -8.86 -10.97 9.80
CA LYS A 31 -9.89 -11.74 10.52
C LYS A 31 -9.32 -12.76 11.50
N GLU A 32 -8.15 -13.31 11.19
CA GLU A 32 -7.44 -14.26 12.06
C GLU A 32 -6.84 -13.60 13.31
N GLY A 33 -6.88 -12.26 13.41
CA GLY A 33 -6.42 -11.52 14.58
C GLY A 33 -4.99 -11.01 14.45
N ALA A 34 -4.55 -10.64 13.22
CA ALA A 34 -3.35 -9.82 13.05
C ALA A 34 -3.36 -8.70 14.10
N PRO A 35 -2.30 -8.59 14.92
CA PRO A 35 -2.34 -7.81 16.15
C PRO A 35 -2.84 -6.39 15.86
N HIS A 36 -3.99 -6.03 16.42
CA HIS A 36 -4.55 -4.69 16.32
C HIS A 36 -3.53 -3.68 16.83
N SER A 37 -2.81 -3.01 15.92
CA SER A 37 -1.99 -1.82 16.16
C SER A 37 -1.00 -1.83 17.36
N THR A 38 -0.78 -2.94 18.07
CA THR A 38 0.07 -2.98 19.27
C THR A 38 1.54 -3.20 18.96
N VAL A 39 1.90 -3.45 17.70
CA VAL A 39 3.28 -3.33 17.27
C VAL A 39 3.58 -1.84 17.17
N GLU A 40 4.02 -1.25 18.29
CA GLU A 40 4.64 0.08 18.33
C GLU A 40 5.94 0.01 17.53
N MET A 41 5.81 0.13 16.21
CA MET A 41 6.96 0.32 15.35
C MET A 41 7.39 1.77 15.45
N ASP A 42 8.61 2.00 15.91
CA ASP A 42 9.22 3.34 15.92
C ASP A 42 9.12 3.94 14.51
N LYS A 43 8.27 4.95 14.36
CA LYS A 43 8.11 5.67 13.09
C LYS A 43 9.36 6.52 12.86
N PRO A 44 10.16 6.26 11.81
CA PRO A 44 11.32 7.11 11.51
C PRO A 44 10.91 8.57 11.29
N ALA A 45 11.72 9.50 11.81
CA ALA A 45 11.43 10.94 11.76
C ALA A 45 11.26 11.48 10.33
N ASN A 46 11.92 10.85 9.36
CA ASN A 46 11.90 11.22 7.95
C ASN A 46 10.93 10.40 7.10
N VAL A 47 10.02 9.61 7.67
CA VAL A 47 8.99 8.88 6.88
C VAL A 47 8.18 9.81 5.98
N ASN A 48 7.94 11.05 6.40
CA ASN A 48 7.14 11.97 5.61
C ASN A 48 7.95 12.71 4.53
N SER A 49 9.29 12.70 4.59
CA SER A 49 10.17 13.47 3.69
C SER A 49 11.10 12.60 2.84
N ASP A 50 11.24 11.33 3.16
CA ASP A 50 12.04 10.35 2.42
C ASP A 50 11.16 9.15 2.04
N HIS A 51 10.78 9.08 0.77
CA HIS A 51 9.91 8.03 0.26
C HIS A 51 10.56 6.63 0.33
N GLY A 52 11.89 6.53 0.26
CA GLY A 52 12.57 5.25 0.42
C GLY A 52 12.48 4.72 1.86
N VAL A 53 12.57 5.61 2.84
CA VAL A 53 12.33 5.26 4.26
C VAL A 53 10.87 4.94 4.52
N ALA A 54 9.95 5.70 3.93
CA ALA A 54 8.52 5.43 4.00
C ALA A 54 8.16 4.04 3.45
N VAL A 55 8.71 3.65 2.29
CA VAL A 55 8.52 2.31 1.71
C VAL A 55 8.97 1.21 2.67
N LYS A 56 10.14 1.36 3.30
CA LYS A 56 10.65 0.38 4.26
C LYS A 56 9.76 0.28 5.49
N TYR A 57 9.37 1.42 6.06
CA TYR A 57 8.52 1.49 7.24
C TYR A 57 7.15 0.86 6.98
N TYR A 58 6.45 1.30 5.93
CA TYR A 58 5.13 0.78 5.60
C TYR A 58 5.16 -0.65 5.08
N GLY A 59 6.23 -1.06 4.37
CA GLY A 59 6.41 -2.45 3.95
C GLY A 59 6.55 -3.39 5.15
N LEU A 60 7.30 -2.98 6.17
CA LEU A 60 7.41 -3.75 7.41
C LEU A 60 6.08 -3.73 8.17
N LEU A 61 5.42 -2.57 8.28
CA LEU A 61 4.11 -2.47 8.95
C LEU A 61 3.04 -3.32 8.25
N LEU A 62 3.08 -3.46 6.92
CA LEU A 62 2.19 -4.35 6.17
C LEU A 62 2.32 -5.81 6.58
N GLN A 63 3.54 -6.25 6.91
CA GLN A 63 3.74 -7.62 7.37
C GLN A 63 3.06 -7.84 8.72
N TYR A 64 3.04 -6.85 9.60
CA TYR A 64 2.42 -6.96 10.93
C TYR A 64 0.92 -6.69 10.96
N TYR A 65 0.48 -5.68 10.23
CA TYR A 65 -0.89 -5.20 10.26
C TYR A 65 -1.28 -4.64 8.88
N PRO A 66 -1.74 -5.49 7.95
CA PRO A 66 -2.06 -5.12 6.59
C PRO A 66 -3.41 -4.39 6.48
N ALA A 67 -3.64 -3.39 7.32
CA ALA A 67 -4.84 -2.57 7.25
C ALA A 67 -4.89 -1.78 5.93
N PRO A 68 -6.09 -1.48 5.39
CA PRO A 68 -6.24 -0.71 4.16
C PRO A 68 -5.40 0.58 4.11
N SER A 69 -5.35 1.34 5.20
CA SER A 69 -4.58 2.58 5.28
C SER A 69 -3.07 2.37 5.20
N VAL A 70 -2.56 1.22 5.65
CA VAL A 70 -1.14 0.85 5.55
C VAL A 70 -0.81 0.43 4.12
N ILE A 71 -1.69 -0.32 3.45
CA ILE A 71 -1.56 -0.70 2.04
C ILE A 71 -1.46 0.54 1.16
N ILE A 72 -2.36 1.51 1.38
CA ILE A 72 -2.36 2.79 0.65
C ILE A 72 -1.04 3.53 0.86
N LYS A 73 -0.59 3.68 2.12
CA LYS A 73 0.66 4.40 2.45
C LYS A 73 1.90 3.74 1.86
N TYR A 74 1.96 2.40 1.87
CA TYR A 74 3.02 1.68 1.19
C TYR A 74 2.99 1.96 -0.31
N ALA A 75 1.81 1.87 -0.93
CA ALA A 75 1.66 2.05 -2.36
C ALA A 75 2.03 3.47 -2.81
N ASP A 76 1.54 4.49 -2.11
CA ASP A 76 1.86 5.91 -2.35
C ASP A 76 3.36 6.15 -2.21
N SER A 77 3.96 5.69 -1.12
CA SER A 77 5.41 5.84 -0.87
C SER A 77 6.25 5.17 -1.96
N LYS A 78 5.88 3.95 -2.38
CA LYS A 78 6.59 3.20 -3.41
C LYS A 78 6.47 3.87 -4.76
N LEU A 79 5.29 4.37 -5.09
CA LEU A 79 5.04 5.04 -6.36
C LEU A 79 5.78 6.39 -6.43
N LEU A 80 5.78 7.18 -5.35
CA LEU A 80 6.55 8.43 -5.26
C LEU A 80 8.06 8.19 -5.36
N MET A 81 8.59 7.21 -4.62
CA MET A 81 10.00 6.81 -4.72
C MET A 81 10.37 6.38 -6.15
N LEU A 82 9.54 5.55 -6.80
CA LEU A 82 9.78 5.12 -8.18
C LEU A 82 9.75 6.31 -9.13
N ARG A 83 8.80 7.24 -8.97
CA ARG A 83 8.74 8.48 -9.76
C ARG A 83 10.02 9.28 -9.63
N GLU A 84 10.54 9.50 -8.43
CA GLU A 84 11.79 10.23 -8.21
C GLU A 84 12.99 9.54 -8.89
N VAL A 85 13.07 8.22 -8.79
CA VAL A 85 14.11 7.43 -9.47
C VAL A 85 13.99 7.58 -10.98
N ARG A 86 12.79 7.50 -11.55
CA ARG A 86 12.56 7.65 -13.00
C ARG A 86 12.85 9.07 -13.48
N VAL A 87 12.50 10.10 -12.72
CA VAL A 87 12.83 11.49 -13.03
C VAL A 87 14.35 11.67 -13.08
N ARG A 88 15.08 11.21 -12.06
CA ARG A 88 16.55 11.29 -12.02
C ARG A 88 17.23 10.56 -13.18
N ASN A 89 16.65 9.46 -13.62
CA ASN A 89 17.20 8.63 -14.70
C ASN A 89 16.63 8.97 -16.10
N HIS A 90 15.83 10.03 -16.23
CA HIS A 90 15.13 10.41 -17.47
C HIS A 90 14.30 9.26 -18.10
N ASP A 91 13.72 8.38 -17.27
CA ASP A 91 12.99 7.18 -17.69
C ASP A 91 11.51 7.22 -17.27
N MET A 92 10.84 8.33 -17.57
CA MET A 92 9.42 8.51 -17.23
C MET A 92 8.50 7.54 -17.98
N ASN A 93 8.94 7.01 -19.12
CA ASN A 93 8.20 5.98 -19.83
C ASN A 93 8.04 4.71 -19.00
N LYS A 94 9.05 4.33 -18.20
CA LYS A 94 8.94 3.18 -17.29
C LYS A 94 8.02 3.46 -16.11
N PHE A 95 7.99 4.70 -15.61
CA PHE A 95 7.00 5.09 -14.61
C PHE A 95 5.56 4.87 -15.13
N ILE A 96 5.30 5.41 -16.32
CA ILE A 96 4.00 5.42 -16.98
C ILE A 96 3.53 4.02 -17.38
N ASN A 97 4.43 3.20 -17.92
CA ASN A 97 4.07 1.92 -18.54
C ASN A 97 4.32 0.70 -17.66
N SER A 98 5.00 0.84 -16.51
CA SER A 98 5.33 -0.30 -15.66
C SER A 98 5.05 -0.01 -14.19
N ASP A 99 5.63 1.06 -13.63
CA ASP A 99 5.58 1.29 -12.18
C ASP A 99 4.11 1.55 -11.73
N LEU A 100 3.35 2.38 -12.45
CA LEU A 100 1.91 2.60 -12.17
C LEU A 100 1.08 1.31 -12.23
N ILE A 101 1.31 0.49 -13.26
CA ILE A 101 0.59 -0.77 -13.47
C ILE A 101 0.88 -1.72 -12.32
N SER A 102 2.14 -1.79 -11.87
CA SER A 102 2.55 -2.65 -10.77
C SER A 102 1.97 -2.24 -9.41
N MET A 103 1.61 -0.97 -9.25
CA MET A 103 1.06 -0.45 -7.99
C MET A 103 -0.46 -0.51 -7.89
N LEU A 104 -1.17 -0.51 -9.02
CA LEU A 104 -2.64 -0.57 -9.05
C LEU A 104 -3.24 -1.75 -8.22
N PRO A 105 -2.68 -2.98 -8.24
CA PRO A 105 -3.20 -4.08 -7.43
C PRO A 105 -3.25 -3.79 -5.93
N TYR A 106 -2.32 -3.00 -5.39
CA TYR A 106 -2.31 -2.65 -3.96
C TYR A 106 -3.47 -1.72 -3.61
N TYR A 107 -3.75 -0.72 -4.42
CA TYR A 107 -4.90 0.16 -4.18
C TYR A 107 -6.23 -0.60 -4.28
N LYS A 108 -6.36 -1.50 -5.27
CA LYS A 108 -7.53 -2.38 -5.40
C LYS A 108 -7.69 -3.31 -4.20
N SER A 109 -6.60 -3.92 -3.75
CA SER A 109 -6.60 -4.73 -2.53
C SER A 109 -7.07 -3.91 -1.32
N ALA A 110 -6.54 -2.70 -1.14
CA ALA A 110 -6.97 -1.82 -0.05
C ALA A 110 -8.48 -1.49 -0.11
N PHE A 111 -9.03 -1.31 -1.31
CA PHE A 111 -10.45 -1.05 -1.52
C PHE A 111 -11.31 -2.27 -1.15
N ASP A 112 -10.96 -3.45 -1.66
CA ASP A 112 -11.68 -4.70 -1.38
C ASP A 112 -11.61 -5.06 0.10
N VAL A 113 -10.42 -4.94 0.70
CA VAL A 113 -10.23 -5.16 2.14
C VAL A 113 -11.10 -4.17 2.92
N ASN A 114 -11.09 -2.89 2.56
CA ASN A 114 -11.89 -1.88 3.27
C ASN A 114 -13.40 -2.13 3.17
N ASN A 115 -13.91 -2.63 2.03
CA ASN A 115 -15.32 -2.99 1.91
C ASN A 115 -15.72 -4.08 2.92
N GLU A 116 -14.76 -4.94 3.29
CA GLU A 116 -14.99 -6.07 4.18
C GLU A 116 -14.75 -5.78 5.66
N VAL A 117 -13.78 -4.92 5.98
CA VAL A 117 -13.39 -4.62 7.37
C VAL A 117 -13.75 -3.21 7.84
N ASN A 118 -14.14 -2.33 6.92
CA ASN A 118 -14.60 -0.95 7.16
C ASN A 118 -13.68 -0.14 8.09
N MET A 119 -12.39 -0.08 7.76
CA MET A 119 -11.34 0.57 8.56
C MET A 119 -10.96 1.98 8.08
N LEU A 120 -11.33 2.36 6.85
CA LEU A 120 -11.13 3.70 6.31
C LEU A 120 -12.32 4.59 6.64
N SER A 121 -12.06 5.87 6.91
CA SER A 121 -13.11 6.88 6.93
C SER A 121 -13.75 7.05 5.56
N ALA A 122 -14.94 7.67 5.51
CA ALA A 122 -15.63 7.95 4.25
C ALA A 122 -14.81 8.81 3.28
N SER A 123 -14.03 9.77 3.81
CA SER A 123 -13.14 10.61 2.99
C SER A 123 -11.95 9.83 2.45
N GLU A 124 -11.34 8.96 3.25
CA GLU A 124 -10.22 8.11 2.80
C GLU A 124 -10.69 7.09 1.76
N SER A 125 -11.86 6.47 1.97
CA SER A 125 -12.47 5.55 1.01
C SER A 125 -12.77 6.24 -0.33
N LYS A 126 -13.34 7.46 -0.29
CA LYS A 126 -13.57 8.25 -1.49
C LYS A 126 -12.25 8.59 -2.22
N ALA A 127 -11.24 9.05 -1.49
CA ALA A 127 -9.93 9.38 -2.07
C ALA A 127 -9.28 8.15 -2.73
N LEU A 128 -9.41 6.97 -2.12
CA LEU A 128 -8.94 5.72 -2.68
C LEU A 128 -9.63 5.38 -4.01
N VAL A 129 -10.97 5.48 -4.05
CA VAL A 129 -11.75 5.23 -5.28
C VAL A 129 -11.36 6.21 -6.39
N ASP A 130 -11.26 7.50 -6.07
CA ASP A 130 -10.85 8.53 -7.04
C ASP A 130 -9.43 8.26 -7.58
N LYS A 131 -8.50 7.82 -6.72
CA LYS A 131 -7.13 7.44 -7.09
C LYS A 131 -7.11 6.22 -8.02
N ILE A 132 -7.84 5.15 -7.70
CA ILE A 132 -7.97 3.95 -8.54
C ILE A 132 -8.51 4.34 -9.92
N ASN A 133 -9.64 5.06 -9.97
CA ASN A 133 -10.29 5.46 -11.21
C ASN A 133 -9.36 6.31 -12.09
N CYS A 134 -8.59 7.21 -11.48
CA CYS A 134 -7.64 8.04 -12.21
C CYS A 134 -6.51 7.19 -12.83
N ILE A 135 -5.90 6.29 -12.03
CA ILE A 135 -4.82 5.43 -12.50
C ILE A 135 -5.31 4.50 -13.61
N GLU A 136 -6.49 3.88 -13.46
CA GLU A 136 -7.08 3.01 -14.48
C GLU A 136 -7.40 3.77 -15.77
N SER A 137 -8.01 4.95 -15.67
CA SER A 137 -8.30 5.80 -16.83
C SER A 137 -7.03 6.17 -17.58
N PHE A 138 -5.94 6.46 -16.86
CA PHE A 138 -4.65 6.75 -17.46
C PHE A 138 -4.03 5.52 -18.13
N ILE A 139 -4.06 4.35 -17.49
CA ILE A 139 -3.51 3.10 -18.05
C ILE A 139 -4.24 2.68 -19.32
N ASN A 140 -5.57 2.80 -19.32
CA ASN A 140 -6.46 2.40 -20.42
C ASN A 140 -6.61 3.49 -21.50
N GLY A 141 -6.13 4.70 -21.26
CA GLY A 141 -6.18 5.79 -22.21
C GLY A 141 -5.29 5.55 -23.43
N ASN A 142 -5.82 5.81 -24.63
CA ASN A 142 -5.09 5.65 -25.90
C ASN A 142 -3.92 6.65 -26.06
N ASP A 143 -3.96 7.78 -25.35
CA ASP A 143 -2.95 8.83 -25.39
C ASP A 143 -2.35 9.05 -23.98
N LYS A 144 -1.30 8.28 -23.63
CA LYS A 144 -0.56 8.42 -22.37
C LYS A 144 0.35 9.66 -22.39
N LYS A 145 -0.22 10.86 -22.50
CA LYS A 145 0.55 12.09 -22.69
C LYS A 145 1.10 12.67 -21.38
N THR A 146 0.32 12.63 -20.29
CA THR A 146 0.78 13.06 -18.95
C THR A 146 -0.02 12.38 -17.82
N PHE A 147 0.67 11.85 -16.81
CA PHE A 147 0.05 11.33 -15.59
C PHE A 147 -0.22 12.47 -14.60
N ASN A 148 -1.49 12.70 -14.26
CA ASN A 148 -1.95 13.81 -13.40
C ASN A 148 -2.73 13.36 -12.15
N CYS A 149 -2.72 12.07 -11.81
CA CYS A 149 -3.41 11.62 -10.61
C CYS A 149 -2.69 12.12 -9.36
N ASP A 150 -3.47 12.46 -8.33
CA ASP A 150 -2.92 12.79 -7.03
C ASP A 150 -2.29 11.55 -6.40
N LEU A 151 -1.06 11.69 -5.93
CA LEU A 151 -0.28 10.63 -5.27
C LEU A 151 -0.09 10.90 -3.77
N ASN A 152 -0.57 12.04 -3.28
CA ASN A 152 -0.48 12.43 -1.87
C ASN A 152 -1.75 12.07 -1.09
#